data_AF-A0A920UWD0-F1
#
_entry.id   AF-A0A920UWD0-F1
#
_cell.length_a   1.000
_cell.length_b   1.000
_cell.length_c   1.000
_cell.angle_alpha   90.00
_cell.angle_beta   90.00
_cell.angle_gamma   90.00
#
_symmetry.space_group_name_H-M   'P 1'
#
loop_
_entity.id
_entity.type
_entity.pdbx_description
1 polymer ?
#
loop_
_entity_poly.entity_id
_entity_poly.type
_entity_poly.pdbx_seq_one_letter_code
_entity_poly.pdbx_strand_id
1 'polypeptide(L)'
;MVEKINIVVNGATGKMGLQTLVTLGENAELFTVVGANSPSITDQFIEQNNLNQKIVVSKSFSDLLGSTSPDLCIDFSVRESAMESAVLCAQNGVDFITGTSGLNDDDIVALKALSAEQSIGIFIGPNFSLGL
;
A
#
# COMPACT_ATOMS: atom_id res chain seq x y z
N MET A 1 -22.21 -8.74 -9.30
CA MET A 1 -20.75 -8.59 -9.50
C MET A 1 -20.19 -8.13 -8.17
N VAL A 2 -19.11 -8.75 -7.69
CA VAL A 2 -18.41 -8.26 -6.49
C VAL A 2 -17.70 -6.97 -6.88
N GLU A 3 -17.85 -5.92 -6.08
CA GLU A 3 -17.12 -4.67 -6.28
C GLU A 3 -15.64 -4.93 -6.01
N LYS A 4 -14.77 -4.53 -6.94
CA LYS A 4 -13.33 -4.74 -6.80
C LYS A 4 -12.75 -3.71 -5.84
N ILE A 5 -11.76 -4.13 -5.05
CA ILE A 5 -11.06 -3.23 -4.14
C ILE A 5 -9.94 -2.53 -4.92
N ASN A 6 -9.91 -1.20 -4.88
CA ASN A 6 -8.88 -0.37 -5.48
C ASN A 6 -7.70 -0.26 -4.51
N ILE A 7 -6.53 -0.70 -4.97
CA ILE A 7 -5.34 -0.82 -4.14
C ILE A 7 -4.22 0.07 -4.66
N VAL A 8 -3.55 0.75 -3.74
CA VAL A 8 -2.23 1.34 -3.97
C VAL A 8 -1.15 0.55 -3.25
N VAL A 9 0.02 0.41 -3.87
CA VAL A 9 1.19 -0.23 -3.26
C VAL A 9 2.26 0.82 -2.97
N ASN A 10 2.59 1.01 -1.69
CA ASN A 10 3.70 1.85 -1.25
C ASN A 10 4.96 1.01 -1.04
N GLY A 11 6.13 1.50 -1.47
CA GLY A 11 7.35 0.70 -1.54
C GLY A 11 7.38 -0.23 -2.77
N ALA A 12 6.72 0.16 -3.86
CA ALA A 12 6.48 -0.65 -5.05
C ALA A 12 7.73 -1.21 -5.73
N THR A 13 8.86 -0.50 -5.70
CA THR A 13 10.12 -0.96 -6.33
C THR A 13 10.93 -1.92 -5.46
N GLY A 14 10.51 -2.14 -4.20
CA GLY A 14 11.10 -3.15 -3.33
C GLY A 14 10.66 -4.56 -3.74
N LYS A 15 11.36 -5.59 -3.23
CA LYS A 15 11.04 -6.99 -3.55
C LYS A 15 9.60 -7.37 -3.20
N MET A 16 9.16 -7.01 -1.98
CA MET A 16 7.80 -7.29 -1.51
C MET A 16 6.74 -6.46 -2.25
N GLY A 17 7.01 -5.18 -2.49
CA GLY A 17 6.13 -4.30 -3.26
C GLY A 17 5.91 -4.82 -4.68
N LEU A 18 6.99 -5.20 -5.39
CA LEU A 18 6.89 -5.78 -6.73
C LEU A 18 6.11 -7.09 -6.73
N GLN A 19 6.41 -8.00 -5.80
CA GLN A 19 5.69 -9.27 -5.70
C GLN A 19 4.19 -9.03 -5.44
N THR A 20 3.85 -8.02 -4.65
CA THR A 20 2.46 -7.63 -4.39
C THR A 20 1.80 -7.10 -5.65
N LEU A 21 2.46 -6.24 -6.42
CA LEU A 21 1.94 -5.75 -7.70
C LEU A 21 1.65 -6.89 -8.69
N VAL A 22 2.57 -7.84 -8.81
CA VAL A 22 2.40 -9.03 -9.66
C VAL A 22 1.21 -9.87 -9.18
N THR A 23 1.16 -10.18 -7.88
CA THR A 23 0.12 -11.02 -7.28
C THR A 23 -1.27 -10.38 -7.43
N LEU A 24 -1.40 -9.07 -7.20
CA LEU A 24 -2.66 -8.35 -7.42
C LEU A 24 -3.05 -8.32 -8.90
N GLY A 25 -2.06 -8.23 -9.79
CA GLY A 25 -2.26 -8.32 -11.24
C GLY A 25 -2.82 -9.67 -11.68
N GLU A 26 -2.38 -10.77 -11.06
CA GLU A 26 -2.86 -12.13 -11.31
C GLU A 26 -4.26 -12.40 -10.75
N ASN A 27 -4.70 -11.62 -9.75
CA ASN A 27 -6.01 -11.74 -9.08
C ASN A 27 -6.92 -10.55 -9.43
N ALA A 28 -6.88 -10.12 -10.69
CA ALA A 28 -7.57 -8.92 -11.17
C ALA A 28 -9.11 -9.03 -11.15
N GLU A 29 -9.68 -10.20 -10.88
CA GLU A 29 -11.11 -10.41 -10.66
C GLU A 29 -11.60 -9.86 -9.31
N LEU A 30 -10.72 -9.77 -8.32
CA LEU A 30 -11.02 -9.26 -6.97
C LEU A 30 -10.44 -7.85 -6.74
N PHE A 31 -9.31 -7.54 -7.38
CA PHE A 31 -8.52 -6.34 -7.07
C PHE A 31 -8.24 -5.51 -8.32
N THR A 32 -8.08 -4.20 -8.12
CA THR A 32 -7.58 -3.28 -9.14
C THR A 32 -6.40 -2.51 -8.56
N VAL A 33 -5.21 -2.64 -9.15
CA VAL A 33 -4.08 -1.78 -8.75
C VAL A 33 -4.25 -0.42 -9.43
N VAL A 34 -4.58 0.60 -8.65
CA VAL A 34 -4.79 1.97 -9.17
C VAL A 34 -3.53 2.82 -9.06
N GLY A 35 -2.58 2.44 -8.21
CA GLY A 35 -1.35 3.21 -8.07
C GLY A 35 -0.18 2.50 -7.40
N ALA A 36 1.02 3.01 -7.65
CA ALA A 36 2.27 2.52 -7.09
C ALA A 36 3.17 3.69 -6.69
N ASN A 37 3.67 3.66 -5.45
CA ASN A 37 4.58 4.68 -4.91
C ASN A 37 5.94 4.10 -4.52
N SER A 38 7.01 4.79 -4.90
CA SER A 38 8.37 4.59 -4.38
C SER A 38 9.27 5.75 -4.84
N PRO A 39 10.31 6.15 -4.07
CA PRO A 39 11.25 7.20 -4.50
C PRO A 39 11.86 7.00 -5.89
N SER A 40 12.04 5.74 -6.31
CA SER A 40 12.63 5.37 -7.59
C SER A 40 11.64 4.85 -8.62
N ILE A 41 10.32 4.92 -8.38
CA ILE A 41 9.32 4.45 -9.34
C ILE A 41 9.35 5.27 -10.63
N THR A 42 9.13 4.61 -11.76
CA THR A 42 9.01 5.20 -13.10
C THR A 42 8.00 4.39 -13.92
N ASP A 43 7.50 4.96 -15.02
CA ASP A 43 6.65 4.19 -15.96
C ASP A 43 7.41 2.98 -16.54
N GLN A 44 8.72 3.15 -16.78
CA GLN A 44 9.58 2.05 -17.25
C GLN A 44 9.62 0.86 -16.28
N PHE A 45 9.50 1.09 -14.96
CA PHE A 45 9.42 0.00 -13.99
C PHE A 45 8.17 -0.86 -14.21
N ILE A 46 7.03 -0.25 -14.54
CA ILE A 46 5.78 -0.96 -14.83
C ILE A 46 5.93 -1.81 -16.10
N GLU A 47 6.50 -1.21 -17.15
CA GLU A 47 6.74 -1.89 -18.44
C GLU A 47 7.68 -3.08 -18.30
N GLN A 48 8.81 -2.91 -17.61
CA GLN A 48 9.83 -3.95 -17.43
C GLN A 48 9.32 -5.17 -16.65
N ASN A 49 8.34 -4.96 -15.77
CA ASN A 49 7.75 -6.02 -14.95
C ASN A 49 6.44 -6.56 -15.53
N ASN A 50 6.09 -6.20 -16.77
CA ASN A 50 4.89 -6.65 -17.48
C ASN A 50 3.58 -6.46 -16.68
N LEU A 51 3.50 -5.36 -15.93
CA LEU A 51 2.31 -5.03 -15.16
C LEU A 51 1.27 -4.40 -16.11
N ASN A 52 0.46 -5.24 -16.76
CA ASN A 52 -0.48 -4.89 -17.84
C ASN A 52 -1.69 -4.03 -17.40
N GLN A 53 -1.66 -3.45 -16.21
CA GLN A 53 -2.73 -2.60 -15.66
C GLN A 53 -2.34 -1.13 -15.79
N LYS A 54 -3.34 -0.25 -15.94
CA LYS A 54 -3.12 1.20 -15.95
C LYS A 54 -2.86 1.67 -14.51
N ILE A 55 -1.62 1.53 -14.07
CA ILE A 55 -1.16 1.89 -12.73
C ILE A 55 -0.63 3.32 -12.75
N VAL A 56 -1.18 4.20 -11.93
CA VAL A 56 -0.61 5.54 -11.75
C VAL A 56 0.66 5.42 -10.90
N VAL A 57 1.80 5.83 -11.44
CA VAL A 57 3.06 5.87 -10.68
C VAL A 57 3.27 7.26 -10.10
N SER A 58 3.70 7.34 -8.84
CA SER A 58 4.05 8.61 -8.20
C SER A 58 5.22 8.43 -7.24
N LYS A 59 6.03 9.48 -7.08
CA LYS A 59 7.04 9.56 -6.02
C LYS A 59 6.52 10.24 -4.75
N SER A 60 5.34 10.86 -4.86
CA SER A 60 4.63 11.55 -3.79
C SER A 60 3.41 10.73 -3.42
N PHE A 61 3.42 10.17 -2.21
CA PHE A 61 2.33 9.32 -1.76
C PHE A 61 1.02 10.10 -1.56
N SER A 62 1.09 11.35 -1.09
CA SER A 62 -0.08 12.22 -0.97
C SER A 62 -0.74 12.51 -2.32
N ASP A 63 0.05 12.81 -3.35
CA ASP A 63 -0.48 13.07 -4.69
C ASP A 63 -1.08 11.81 -5.30
N LEU A 64 -0.51 10.65 -4.99
CA LEU A 64 -1.05 9.36 -5.41
C LEU A 64 -2.43 9.11 -4.79
N LEU A 65 -2.57 9.29 -3.48
CA LEU A 65 -3.86 9.11 -2.79
C LEU A 65 -4.91 10.08 -3.36
N GLY A 66 -4.57 11.36 -3.52
CA GLY A 66 -5.51 12.37 -4.03
C GLY A 66 -5.93 12.14 -5.49
N SER A 67 -5.06 11.59 -6.33
CA SER A 67 -5.37 11.34 -7.75
C SER A 67 -6.05 10.00 -8.02
N THR A 68 -5.92 9.02 -7.11
CA THR A 68 -6.43 7.66 -7.32
C THR A 68 -7.58 7.28 -6.39
N SER A 69 -7.75 7.95 -5.24
CA SER A 69 -8.80 7.66 -4.24
C SER A 69 -8.98 6.15 -3.97
N PRO A 70 -7.92 5.45 -3.54
CA PRO A 70 -7.98 4.00 -3.35
C PRO A 70 -8.79 3.62 -2.11
N ASP A 71 -9.23 2.37 -2.05
CA ASP A 71 -9.89 1.80 -0.87
C ASP A 71 -8.85 1.33 0.16
N LEU A 72 -7.71 0.84 -0.31
CA LEU A 72 -6.69 0.19 0.51
C LEU A 72 -5.26 0.56 0.06
N CYS A 73 -4.38 0.80 1.02
CA CYS A 73 -2.94 0.86 0.82
C CYS A 73 -2.25 -0.40 1.38
N ILE A 74 -1.38 -1.00 0.59
CA ILE A 74 -0.43 -2.03 1.05
C ILE A 74 0.98 -1.42 1.06
N ASP A 75 1.58 -1.34 2.24
CA ASP A 75 2.84 -0.66 2.51
C ASP A 75 3.98 -1.64 2.83
N PHE A 76 5.06 -1.51 2.06
CA PHE A 76 6.35 -2.18 2.27
C PHE A 76 7.50 -1.16 2.23
N SER A 77 7.28 0.01 2.82
CA SER A 77 8.26 1.09 2.86
C SER A 77 9.24 0.92 4.04
N VAL A 78 9.84 2.02 4.49
CA VAL A 78 10.68 2.06 5.70
C VAL A 78 9.85 2.59 6.87
N ARG A 79 10.26 2.29 8.11
CA ARG A 79 9.50 2.61 9.33
C ARG A 79 8.95 4.04 9.34
N GLU A 80 9.81 5.02 9.09
CA GLU A 80 9.45 6.44 9.11
C GLU A 80 8.36 6.75 8.06
N SER A 81 8.55 6.23 6.84
CA SER A 81 7.58 6.39 5.76
C SER A 81 6.27 5.65 6.02
N ALA A 82 6.30 4.49 6.67
CA ALA A 82 5.09 3.73 6.97
C ALA A 82 4.20 4.48 7.96
N MET A 83 4.79 5.13 8.97
CA MET A 83 4.05 5.95 9.94
C MET A 83 3.43 7.19 9.28
N GLU A 84 4.18 7.88 8.42
CA GLU A 84 3.67 9.01 7.64
C GLU A 84 2.55 8.58 6.68
N SER A 85 2.74 7.48 5.97
CA SER A 85 1.75 6.91 5.06
C SER A 85 0.48 6.47 5.77
N ALA A 86 0.58 5.90 6.98
CA ALA A 86 -0.59 5.53 7.77
C ALA A 86 -1.45 6.76 8.13
N VAL A 87 -0.80 7.87 8.53
CA VAL A 87 -1.51 9.14 8.82
C VAL A 87 -2.20 9.66 7.56
N LEU A 88 -1.51 9.65 6.41
CA LEU A 88 -2.10 10.07 5.13
C LEU A 88 -3.28 9.19 4.71
N CYS A 89 -3.17 7.87 4.88
CA CYS A 89 -4.28 6.95 4.59
C CYS A 89 -5.48 7.24 5.48
N ALA A 90 -5.25 7.42 6.78
CA ALA A 90 -6.30 7.74 7.75
C ALA A 90 -7.03 9.05 7.43
N GLN A 91 -6.29 10.09 7.06
CA GLN A 91 -6.86 11.39 6.63
C GLN A 91 -7.72 11.28 5.37
N ASN A 92 -7.49 10.28 4.53
CA ASN A 92 -8.22 10.05 3.28
C ASN A 92 -9.26 8.92 3.40
N GLY A 93 -9.45 8.34 4.60
CA GLY A 93 -10.37 7.21 4.80
C GLY A 93 -9.94 5.92 4.10
N VAL A 94 -8.63 5.75 3.86
CA VAL A 94 -8.05 4.59 3.16
C VAL A 94 -7.58 3.58 4.19
N ASP A 95 -7.97 2.32 4.03
CA ASP A 95 -7.48 1.24 4.90
C ASP A 95 -5.97 1.01 4.68
N PHE A 96 -5.27 0.54 5.72
CA PHE A 96 -3.82 0.44 5.69
C PHE A 96 -3.32 -0.94 6.13
N ILE A 97 -2.63 -1.64 5.23
CA ILE A 97 -1.89 -2.87 5.52
C ILE A 97 -0.41 -2.51 5.46
N THR A 98 0.36 -2.84 6.49
CA THR A 98 1.82 -2.68 6.46
C THR A 98 2.56 -3.96 6.82
N GLY A 99 3.57 -4.25 6.01
CA GLY A 99 4.59 -5.26 6.24
C GLY A 99 5.94 -4.68 6.69
N THR A 100 5.96 -3.39 7.02
CA THR A 100 7.20 -2.67 7.29
C THR A 100 7.84 -3.17 8.58
N SER A 101 9.08 -3.64 8.45
CA SER A 101 9.89 -4.10 9.59
C SER A 101 10.38 -2.92 10.43
N GLY A 102 10.61 -3.16 11.72
CA GLY A 102 11.23 -2.17 12.61
C GLY A 102 10.23 -1.25 13.32
N LEU A 103 8.93 -1.47 13.15
CA LEU A 103 7.90 -0.86 14.00
C LEU A 103 8.11 -1.31 15.45
N ASN A 104 8.12 -0.35 16.37
CA ASN A 104 8.23 -0.60 17.81
C ASN A 104 6.85 -0.54 18.49
N ASP A 105 6.81 -0.80 19.81
CA ASP A 105 5.56 -0.78 20.58
C ASP A 105 4.85 0.58 20.54
N ASP A 106 5.60 1.68 20.55
CA ASP A 106 5.04 3.04 20.46
C ASP A 106 4.38 3.28 19.10
N ASP A 107 4.99 2.81 18.02
CA ASP A 107 4.40 2.89 16.67
C ASP A 107 3.09 2.11 16.61
N ILE A 108 3.06 0.90 17.19
CA ILE A 108 1.85 0.07 17.23
C ILE A 108 0.75 0.75 18.04
N VAL A 109 1.09 1.38 19.17
CA VAL A 109 0.13 2.15 19.98
C VAL A 109 -0.41 3.34 19.18
N ALA A 110 0.45 4.07 18.48
CA ALA A 110 0.06 5.20 17.64
C ALA A 110 -0.87 4.76 16.49
N LEU A 111 -0.55 3.66 15.79
CA LEU A 111 -1.38 3.12 14.72
C LEU A 111 -2.75 2.63 15.25
N LYS A 112 -2.80 2.01 16.42
CA LYS A 112 -4.08 1.63 17.06
C LYS A 112 -4.94 2.84 17.39
N ALA A 113 -4.34 3.89 17.95
CA ALA A 113 -5.06 5.13 18.25
C ALA A 113 -5.59 5.78 16.96
N LEU A 114 -4.76 5.83 15.91
CA LEU A 114 -5.11 6.38 14.61
C LEU A 114 -6.28 5.62 13.95
N SER A 115 -6.25 4.29 13.96
CA SER A 115 -7.33 3.44 13.45
C SER A 115 -8.66 3.73 14.16
N ALA A 116 -8.64 3.87 15.49
CA ALA A 116 -9.84 4.16 16.28
C ALA A 116 -10.37 5.58 16.04
N GLU A 117 -9.48 6.58 15.93
CA GLU A 117 -9.84 7.98 15.74
C GLU A 117 -10.45 8.24 14.36
N GLN A 118 -9.85 7.66 13.31
CA GLN A 118 -10.23 7.92 11.92
C GLN A 118 -11.15 6.83 11.33
N SER A 119 -11.49 5.81 12.13
CA SER A 119 -12.37 4.70 11.73
C SER A 119 -11.92 3.96 10.47
N ILE A 120 -10.60 3.78 10.31
CA ILE A 120 -10.01 2.98 9.23
C ILE A 120 -9.49 1.63 9.75
N GLY A 121 -9.48 0.61 8.92
CA GLY A 121 -8.82 -0.66 9.18
C GLY A 121 -7.30 -0.51 9.10
N ILE A 122 -6.58 -0.96 10.13
CA ILE A 122 -5.12 -1.09 10.09
C ILE A 122 -4.71 -2.53 10.41
N PHE A 123 -3.96 -3.16 9.51
CA PHE A 123 -3.36 -4.47 9.70
C PHE A 123 -1.83 -4.37 9.65
N ILE A 124 -1.19 -4.90 10.69
CA ILE A 124 0.27 -4.92 10.81
C ILE A 124 0.70 -6.39 10.72
N GLY A 125 1.34 -6.75 9.60
CA GLY A 125 1.83 -8.09 9.34
C GLY A 125 3.35 -8.16 9.48
N PRO A 126 3.91 -8.67 10.60
CA PRO A 126 5.36 -8.91 10.68
C PRO A 126 5.80 -10.03 9.71
N ASN A 127 4.84 -10.83 9.25
CA ASN A 127 5.02 -11.87 8.24
C ASN A 127 3.68 -12.11 7.49
N PHE A 128 3.75 -12.41 6.19
CA PHE A 128 2.60 -12.73 5.33
C PHE A 128 2.57 -14.22 4.92
N SER A 129 3.44 -15.05 5.49
CA SER A 129 3.45 -16.50 5.27
C SER A 129 2.35 -17.13 6.11
N LEU A 130 1.45 -17.89 5.49
CA LEU A 130 0.30 -18.54 6.15
C LEU A 130 0.66 -19.84 6.91
N GLY A 131 1.91 -20.30 6.81
CA GLY A 131 2.37 -21.61 7.31
C GLY A 131 3.40 -21.55 8.44
N LEU A 132 3.46 -20.44 9.18
CA LEU A 132 4.30 -20.29 10.38
C LEU A 132 3.47 -20.44 11.65
#